data_AF-L7KI99-F1
#
_entry.id   AF-L7KI99-F1
#
_cell.length_a   1.000
_cell.length_b   1.000
_cell.length_c   1.000
_cell.angle_alpha   90.00
_cell.angle_beta   90.00
_cell.angle_gamma   90.00
#
_symmetry.space_group_name_H-M   'P 1'
#
loop_
_entity.id
_entity.type
_entity.pdbx_description
1 polymer ?
#
loop_
_entity_poly.entity_id
_entity_poly.type
_entity_poly.pdbx_seq_one_letter_code
_entity_poly.pdbx_strand_id
1 'polypeptide(L)' 'MKLALEIGLIVTSVLLVVLVLLHRGKGGGLSSLFGGGVQSSLSGSSVVERNLDRLTIFVGLVWFILIIGVELDIKFS' A
#
# COMPACT_ATOMS: atom_id res chain seq x y z
N MET A 1 -21.97 -5.73 10.75
CA MET A 1 -21.27 -4.87 9.77
C MET A 1 -19.93 -4.36 10.32
N LYS A 2 -19.85 -3.91 11.59
CA LYS A 2 -18.62 -3.40 12.24
C LYS A 2 -17.35 -4.23 11.99
N LEU A 3 -17.40 -5.53 12.30
CA LEU A 3 -16.24 -6.43 12.12
C LEU A 3 -15.72 -6.47 10.68
N ALA A 4 -16.60 -6.39 9.67
CA ALA A 4 -16.18 -6.40 8.28
C ALA A 4 -15.47 -5.10 7.87
N LEU A 5 -15.92 -3.95 8.40
CA LEU A 5 -15.30 -2.65 8.18
C LEU A 5 -13.91 -2.57 8.84
N GLU A 6 -13.80 -3.04 10.09
CA GLU A 6 -12.53 -3.08 10.82
C GLU A 6 -11.50 -4.00 10.15
N ILE A 7 -11.90 -5.23 9.78
CA ILE A 7 -11.02 -6.17 9.09
C ILE A 7 -10.59 -5.60 7.73
N GLY A 8 -11.51 -5.03 6.97
CA GLY A 8 -11.21 -4.40 5.68
C GLY A 8 -10.21 -3.25 5.83
N LEU A 9 -10.34 -2.44 6.87
CA LEU A 9 -9.45 -1.31 7.17
C LEU A 9 -8.04 -1.75 7.56
N ILE A 10 -7.91 -2.79 8.39
CA ILE A 10 -6.62 -3.36 8.77
C ILE A 10 -5.91 -3.93 7.54
N VAL A 11 -6.63 -4.73 6.73
CA VAL A 11 -6.05 -5.36 5.53
C VAL A 11 -5.60 -4.31 4.51
N THR A 12 -6.42 -3.29 4.24
CA THR A 12 -6.06 -2.22 3.30
C THR A 12 -4.91 -1.35 3.82
N SER A 13 -4.80 -1.15 5.14
CA SER A 13 -3.68 -0.44 5.78
C SER A 13 -2.35 -1.20 5.59
N VAL A 14 -2.33 -2.50 5.89
CA VAL A 14 -1.14 -3.34 5.70
C VAL A 14 -0.75 -3.41 4.22
N LEU A 15 -1.73 -3.54 3.34
CA LEU A 15 -1.51 -3.57 1.89
C LEU A 15 -0.91 -2.24 1.40
N LEU A 16 -1.39 -1.09 1.90
CA LEU A 16 -0.79 0.21 1.62
C LEU A 16 0.64 0.33 2.11
N VAL A 17 0.94 -0.12 3.33
CA VAL A 17 2.31 -0.11 3.86
C VAL A 17 3.23 -0.89 2.93
N VAL A 18 2.84 -2.09 2.51
CA VAL A 18 3.63 -2.91 1.57
C VAL A 18 3.78 -2.23 0.21
N LEU A 19 2.70 -1.69 -0.37
CA LEU A 19 2.74 -1.00 -1.65
C LEU A 19 3.64 0.25 -1.61
N VAL A 20 3.54 1.07 -0.56
CA VAL A 20 4.37 2.26 -0.37
C VAL A 20 5.83 1.88 -0.11
N LEU A 21 6.10 0.83 0.66
CA LEU A 21 7.45 0.33 0.88
C LEU A 21 8.06 -0.22 -0.41
N LEU A 22 7.27 -0.82 -1.32
CA LEU A 22 7.75 -1.25 -2.62
C LEU A 22 8.05 -0.06 -3.55
N HIS A 23 7.33 1.06 -3.41
CA HIS A 23 7.65 2.33 -4.07
C HIS A 23 8.94 2.96 -3.52
N ARG A 24 9.19 2.92 -2.21
CA ARG A 24 10.47 3.38 -1.61
C ARG A 24 11.61 2.36 -1.72
N GLY A 25 11.28 1.08 -1.93
CA GLY A 25 12.18 -0.03 -2.21
C GLY A 25 12.94 0.16 -3.52
N LYS A 26 12.35 0.90 -4.47
CA LYS A 26 13.01 1.36 -5.70
C LYS A 26 14.16 2.36 -5.48
N GLY A 27 14.31 2.95 -4.29
CA GLY A 27 15.44 3.80 -3.90
C GLY A 27 16.33 3.25 -2.78
N GLY A 28 16.05 2.03 -2.28
CA GLY A 28 16.85 1.39 -1.22
C GLY A 28 16.17 1.24 0.15
N GLY A 29 14.86 0.94 0.23
CA GLY A 29 14.13 0.81 1.51
C GLY A 29 14.13 -0.58 2.20
N LEU A 30 14.40 -1.67 1.47
CA LEU A 30 14.42 -3.04 2.03
C LEU A 30 15.66 -3.84 1.62
N SER A 31 16.12 -3.73 0.37
CA SER A 31 17.34 -4.40 -0.11
C SER A 31 18.62 -3.90 0.59
N SER A 32 18.62 -2.66 1.09
CA SER A 32 19.68 -2.07 1.93
C SER A 32 19.70 -2.62 3.36
N LEU A 33 18.56 -3.05 3.91
CA LEU A 33 18.44 -3.63 5.25
C LEU A 33 18.78 -5.13 5.25
N PHE A 34 18.70 -5.81 4.10
CA PHE A 34 19.00 -7.23 3.93
C PHE A 34 20.34 -7.53 3.22
N GLY A 35 21.25 -6.54 3.18
CA GLY A 35 22.59 -6.72 2.60
C GLY A 35 22.58 -6.54 1.09
N GLY A 36 22.76 -5.30 0.65
CA GLY A 36 22.69 -4.84 -0.75
C GLY A 36 23.72 -5.45 -1.70
N GLY A 37 23.59 -6.75 -1.98
CA GLY A 37 24.31 -7.48 -3.02
C GLY A 37 23.30 -8.16 -3.93
N VAL A 38 23.47 -8.01 -5.24
CA VAL A 38 22.62 -8.55 -6.33
C VAL A 38 21.39 -7.70 -6.66
N GLN A 39 21.62 -6.46 -7.12
CA GLN A 39 20.65 -5.78 -7.98
C GLN A 39 21.12 -5.88 -9.44
N SER A 40 20.96 -7.08 -9.98
CA SER A 40 21.05 -7.34 -11.42
C SER A 40 19.90 -6.62 -12.11
N SER A 41 20.21 -5.58 -12.87
CA SER A 41 19.57 -5.19 -14.13
C SER A 41 18.07 -5.50 -14.28
N LEU A 42 17.21 -5.07 -13.36
CA LEU A 42 15.78 -5.13 -13.60
C LEU A 42 15.39 -3.88 -14.41
N SER A 43 15.65 -3.95 -15.71
CA SER A 43 15.02 -3.14 -16.75
C SER A 43 13.51 -3.39 -16.74
N GLY A 44 12.85 -2.98 -15.66
CA GLY A 44 11.41 -2.97 -15.52
C GLY A 44 10.88 -1.80 -16.31
N SER A 45 10.35 -2.10 -17.50
CA SER A 45 9.56 -1.23 -18.37
C SER A 45 8.89 -0.08 -17.61
N SER A 46 9.10 1.16 -18.07
CA SER A 46 8.45 2.39 -17.59
C SER A 46 6.92 2.31 -17.47
N VAL A 47 6.31 1.28 -18.08
CA VAL A 47 4.90 0.92 -17.97
C VAL A 47 4.57 0.25 -16.63
N VAL A 48 5.39 -0.68 -16.11
CA VAL A 48 5.15 -1.34 -14.81
C VAL A 48 5.21 -0.32 -13.68
N GLU A 49 6.11 0.66 -13.79
CA GLU A 49 6.23 1.73 -12.81
C GLU A 49 4.96 2.57 -12.72
N ARG A 50 4.47 3.04 -13.87
CA ARG A 50 3.23 3.83 -13.94
C ARG A 50 1.98 3.06 -13.51
N ASN A 51 1.98 1.74 -13.65
CA ASN A 51 0.86 0.91 -13.19
C ASN A 51 0.90 0.70 -11.67
N LEU A 52 2.08 0.54 -11.07
CA LEU A 52 2.26 0.45 -9.61
C LEU A 52 1.84 1.74 -8.89
N ASP A 53 2.19 2.91 -9.45
CA ASP A 53 1.77 4.20 -8.91
C ASP A 53 0.24 4.32 -8.91
N ARG A 54 -0.40 4.01 -10.04
CA ARG A 54 -1.87 4.05 -10.16
C ARG A 54 -2.56 3.10 -9.20
N LEU A 55 -2.02 1.89 -9.02
CA LEU A 55 -2.58 0.90 -8.11
C LEU A 55 -2.46 1.36 -6.65
N THR A 56 -1.34 1.99 -6.27
CA THR A 56 -1.15 2.53 -4.91
C THR A 56 -2.07 3.69 -4.61
N ILE A 57 -2.25 4.61 -5.57
CA ILE A 57 -3.21 5.71 -5.46
C ILE A 57 -4.64 5.15 -5.32
N PHE A 58 -5.00 4.16 -6.14
CA PHE A 58 -6.32 3.52 -6.08
C PHE A 58 -6.58 2.86 -4.71
N VAL A 59 -5.64 2.06 -4.22
CA VAL A 59 -5.74 1.43 -2.90
C VAL A 59 -5.78 2.49 -1.78
N GLY A 60 -5.03 3.58 -1.93
CA GLY A 60 -5.02 4.72 -1.00
C GLY A 60 -6.38 5.38 -0.86
N LEU A 61 -7.06 5.60 -1.99
CA LEU A 61 -8.42 6.13 -2.00
C LEU A 61 -9.42 5.18 -1.34
N VAL A 62 -9.34 3.88 -1.63
CA VAL A 62 -10.22 2.86 -1.03
C VAL A 62 -10.03 2.80 0.49
N TRP A 63 -8.78 2.83 0.96
CA TRP A 63 -8.46 2.86 2.38
C TRP A 63 -9.00 4.12 3.07
N PHE A 64 -8.89 5.28 2.44
CA PHE A 64 -9.42 6.54 2.99
C PHE A 64 -10.96 6.50 3.13
N ILE A 65 -11.66 5.92 2.14
CA ILE A 65 -13.11 5.70 2.22
C ILE A 65 -13.47 4.77 3.37
N LEU A 66 -12.70 3.70 3.59
CA LEU A 66 -12.92 2.78 4.71
C LEU A 66 -12.73 3.46 6.07
N ILE A 67 -11.75 4.38 6.22
CA ILE A 67 -11.58 5.17 7.45
C ILE A 67 -12.84 5.98 7.75
N ILE A 68 -13.32 6.73 6.75
CA ILE A 68 -14.53 7.55 6.91
C ILE A 68 -15.73 6.66 7.26
N GLY A 69 -15.87 5.49 6.63
CA GLY A 69 -16.94 4.55 6.94
C GLY A 69 -16.90 4.02 8.37
N VAL A 70 -15.71 3.67 8.88
CA VAL A 70 -15.53 3.23 10.27
C VAL A 70 -15.80 4.37 11.25
N GLU A 71 -15.32 5.58 10.96
CA GLU A 71 -15.51 6.73 11.85
C GLU A 71 -16.98 7.20 11.92
N LEU A 72 -17.72 7.09 10.81
CA LEU A 72 -19.18 7.28 10.80
C LEU A 72 -19.89 6.19 11.63
N ASP A 73 -19.51 4.90 11.48
CA ASP A 73 -20.10 3.82 12.28
C ASP A 73 -19.85 3.99 13.79
N ILE A 74 -18.67 4.48 14.18
CA ILE A 74 -18.35 4.81 15.58
C ILE A 74 -19.19 5.99 16.08
N LYS A 75 -19.38 7.04 15.26
CA LYS A 75 -20.07 8.28 15.68
C LYS A 75 -21.59 8.14 15.77
N PHE A 76 -22.20 7.25 14.99
CA PHE A 76 -23.65 7.03 14.97
C PHE A 76 -24.12 5.79 15.75
N SER A 77 -23.19 5.06 16.36
CA SER A 77 -23.45 3.92 17.25
C SER A 77 -23.36 4.31 18.72
#